data_AF-A0A386AZ13-F1
#
_entry.id   AF-A0A386AZ13-F1
#
_cell.length_a   1.000
_cell.length_b   1.000
_cell.length_c   1.000
_cell.angle_alpha   90.00
_cell.angle_beta   90.00
_cell.angle_gamma   90.00
#
_symmetry.space_group_name_H-M   'P 1'
#
loop_
_entity.id
_entity.type
_entity.pdbx_description
1 polymer ?
#
loop_
_entity_poly.entity_id
_entity_poly.type
_entity_poly.pdbx_seq_one_letter_code
_entity_poly.pdbx_strand_id
1 'polypeptide(L)'
;MGDSIKVGVVFNERRLQFFTGIVTKIHGHKITLYQPGIERIFSYKNPQINTFLIMPPMGAQAVPKRRSKSRKILWRGAAAARLRRGPQRKIAPPPTTSR
;
A
#
# COMPACT_ATOMS: atom_id res chain seq x y z
N MET A 1 22.26 9.74 -0.16
CA MET A 1 23.53 9.65 -0.93
C MET A 1 23.76 8.18 -1.20
N GLY A 2 24.19 7.80 -2.40
CA GLY A 2 24.31 6.40 -2.80
C GLY A 2 23.04 5.79 -3.40
N ASP A 3 21.91 6.48 -3.33
CA ASP A 3 20.67 6.08 -4.00
C ASP A 3 20.78 6.29 -5.51
N SER A 4 20.16 5.39 -6.28
CA SER A 4 20.01 5.56 -7.73
C SER A 4 18.75 6.38 -8.00
N ILE A 5 18.89 7.49 -8.73
CA ILE A 5 17.77 8.38 -9.08
C ILE A 5 17.65 8.47 -10.59
N LYS A 6 16.41 8.42 -11.08
CA LYS A 6 16.03 8.73 -12.45
C LYS A 6 15.43 10.13 -12.50
N VAL A 7 16.04 11.01 -13.27
CA VAL A 7 15.63 12.40 -13.49
C VAL A 7 15.03 12.51 -14.88
N GLY A 8 13.81 13.03 -14.98
CA GLY A 8 13.14 13.36 -16.23
C GLY A 8 13.34 14.84 -16.55
N VAL A 9 13.97 15.14 -17.68
CA VAL A 9 14.24 16.50 -18.15
C VAL A 9 13.49 16.74 -19.47
N VAL A 10 12.73 17.81 -19.55
CA VAL A 10 12.02 18.26 -20.75
C VAL A 10 12.96 19.15 -21.54
N PHE A 11 13.41 18.67 -22.71
CA PHE A 11 14.20 19.45 -23.66
C PHE A 11 13.31 19.86 -24.82
N ASN A 12 12.95 21.14 -24.84
CA ASN A 12 11.92 21.71 -25.69
C ASN A 12 10.55 21.03 -25.49
N GLU A 13 9.47 21.70 -25.87
CA GLU A 13 8.08 21.35 -25.51
C GLU A 13 7.61 19.94 -25.91
N ARG A 14 8.45 19.13 -26.58
CA ARG A 14 8.06 17.83 -27.15
C ARG A 14 8.95 16.65 -26.79
N ARG A 15 10.11 16.85 -26.14
CA ARG A 15 11.04 15.73 -25.90
C ARG A 15 11.44 15.60 -24.44
N LEU A 16 10.94 14.53 -23.82
CA LEU A 16 11.37 14.13 -22.48
C LEU A 16 12.61 13.23 -22.59
N GLN A 17 13.70 13.63 -21.95
CA GLN A 17 14.90 12.82 -21.79
C GLN A 17 15.02 12.34 -20.34
N PHE A 18 15.57 11.14 -20.15
CA PHE A 18 15.81 10.59 -18.82
C PHE A 18 17.31 10.46 -18.57
N PHE A 19 17.74 10.89 -17.40
CA PHE A 19 19.07 10.63 -16.88
C PHE A 19 18.96 9.75 -15.64
N THR A 20 19.76 8.69 -15.55
CA THR A 20 19.77 7.81 -14.37
C THR A 20 21.18 7.77 -13.83
N GLY A 21 21.33 8.01 -12.53
CA GLY A 21 22.64 8.01 -11.89
C GLY A 21 22.56 7.89 -10.38
N ILE A 22 23.72 7.69 -9.77
CA ILE A 22 23.89 7.57 -8.32
C ILE A 22 24.08 8.96 -7.74
N VAL A 23 23.39 9.28 -6.65
CA VAL A 23 23.57 10.55 -5.93
C VAL A 23 24.92 10.57 -5.24
N THR A 24 25.83 11.40 -5.74
CA THR A 24 27.17 11.59 -5.16
C THR A 24 27.22 12.79 -4.22
N LYS A 25 26.48 13.86 -4.54
CA LYS A 25 26.48 15.10 -3.75
C LYS A 25 25.11 15.77 -3.76
N ILE A 26 24.77 16.41 -2.65
CA ILE A 26 23.60 17.26 -2.47
C ILE A 26 24.11 18.56 -1.86
N HIS A 27 23.79 19.68 -2.48
CA HIS A 27 24.19 21.00 -2.00
C HIS A 27 23.07 22.00 -2.19
N GLY A 28 22.43 22.40 -1.10
CA GLY A 28 21.25 23.26 -1.12
C GLY A 28 20.16 22.67 -2.00
N HIS A 29 19.81 23.38 -3.09
CA HIS A 29 18.80 22.94 -4.04
C HIS A 29 19.37 22.20 -5.27
N LYS A 30 20.61 21.74 -5.21
CA LYS A 30 21.28 21.03 -6.29
C LYS A 30 21.65 19.61 -5.86
N ILE A 31 21.61 18.71 -6.82
CA ILE A 31 21.89 17.29 -6.71
C ILE A 31 22.86 16.94 -7.83
N THR A 32 23.98 16.32 -7.47
CA THR A 32 24.94 15.76 -8.43
C THR A 32 24.67 14.27 -8.58
N LEU A 33 24.47 13.85 -9.82
CA LEU A 33 24.31 12.46 -10.20
C LEU A 33 25.50 12.00 -11.02
N TYR A 34 26.02 10.83 -10.66
CA TYR A 34 27.07 10.14 -11.39
C TYR A 34 26.49 8.97 -12.17
N GLN A 35 26.84 8.90 -13.44
CA GLN A 35 26.72 7.73 -14.30
C GLN A 35 28.14 7.37 -14.78
N PRO A 36 28.48 6.10 -15.02
CA PRO A 36 29.83 5.75 -15.49
C PRO A 36 30.28 6.63 -16.67
N GLY A 37 31.33 7.43 -16.44
CA GLY A 37 31.91 8.37 -17.41
C GLY A 37 31.24 9.76 -17.50
N ILE A 38 30.16 10.04 -16.77
CA ILE A 38 29.43 11.31 -16.85
C ILE A 38 28.93 11.74 -15.46
N GLU A 39 29.27 12.96 -15.04
CA GLU A 39 28.62 13.63 -13.91
C GLU A 39 27.69 14.73 -14.40
N ARG A 40 26.49 14.81 -13.82
CA ARG A 40 25.52 15.88 -14.11
C ARG A 40 24.96 16.48 -12.83
N ILE A 41 24.78 17.79 -12.86
CA ILE A 41 24.21 18.56 -11.76
C ILE A 41 22.79 18.96 -12.15
N PHE A 42 21.83 18.61 -11.30
CA PHE A 42 20.42 18.95 -11.43
C PHE A 42 20.00 19.89 -10.30
N SER A 43 19.16 20.87 -10.61
CA SER A 43 18.61 21.81 -9.61
C SER A 43 17.11 21.59 -9.46
N TYR A 44 16.61 21.43 -8.24
CA TYR A 44 15.18 21.26 -7.99
C TYR A 44 14.33 22.47 -8.45
N LYS A 45 14.97 23.64 -8.60
CA LYS A 45 14.31 24.86 -9.08
C LYS A 45 14.31 24.99 -10.61
N ASN A 46 14.91 24.04 -11.35
CA ASN A 46 14.94 24.11 -12.81
C ASN A 46 13.57 23.67 -13.36
N PRO A 47 12.82 24.55 -14.05
CA PRO A 47 11.50 24.21 -14.61
C PRO A 47 11.57 23.14 -15.72
N GLN A 48 12.74 22.91 -16.31
CA GLN A 48 12.93 21.84 -17.28
C GLN A 48 12.92 20.46 -16.63
N ILE A 49 13.05 20.35 -15.30
CA ILE A 49 13.00 19.07 -14.62
C ILE A 49 11.55 18.76 -14.27
N ASN A 50 11.04 17.69 -14.87
CA ASN A 50 9.66 17.24 -14.65
C ASN A 50 9.56 16.35 -13.41
N THR A 51 10.48 15.39 -13.27
CA THR A 51 10.36 14.34 -12.25
C THR A 51 11.71 13.91 -11.69
N PHE A 52 11.76 13.68 -10.38
CA PHE A 52 12.82 12.93 -9.69
C PHE A 52 12.23 11.64 -9.13
N LEU A 53 12.72 10.49 -9.55
CA LEU A 53 12.21 9.19 -9.13
C LEU A 53 13.35 8.38 -8.52
N ILE A 54 13.24 8.10 -7.22
CA ILE A 54 14.19 7.25 -6.51
C ILE A 54 13.96 5.82 -6.95
N MET A 55 14.98 5.20 -7.54
CA MET A 55 14.90 3.82 -7.97
C MET A 55 15.22 2.89 -6.81
N PRO A 56 14.44 1.82 -6.61
CA PRO A 56 14.76 0.82 -5.62
C PRO A 56 16.10 0.16 -5.98
N PRO A 57 16.91 -0.23 -4.99
CA PRO A 57 18.14 -0.97 -5.24
C PRO A 57 17.81 -2.27 -5.99
N MET A 58 18.63 -2.58 -6.99
CA MET A 58 18.44 -3.75 -7.86
C MET A 58 18.50 -5.02 -7.00
N GLY A 59 17.36 -5.67 -6.78
CA GLY A 59 17.23 -6.85 -5.90
C GLY A 59 16.33 -6.67 -4.68
N ALA A 60 15.93 -5.43 -4.35
CA ALA A 60 14.86 -5.21 -3.38
C ALA A 60 13.51 -5.49 -4.05
N GLN A 61 13.09 -6.75 -4.06
CA GLN A 61 11.67 -7.04 -4.25
C GLN A 61 10.91 -6.27 -3.17
N ALA A 62 9.94 -5.44 -3.58
CA ALA A 62 9.02 -4.80 -2.67
C ALA A 62 8.22 -5.92 -1.97
N VAL A 63 8.74 -6.43 -0.85
CA VAL A 63 8.00 -7.36 -0.01
C VAL A 63 6.75 -6.58 0.38
N PRO A 64 5.54 -6.99 -0.04
CA PRO A 64 4.35 -6.28 0.34
C PRO A 64 4.32 -6.29 1.85
N LYS A 65 4.43 -5.10 2.46
CA LYS A 65 4.37 -4.92 3.91
C LYS A 65 3.00 -5.46 4.31
N ARG A 66 2.97 -6.71 4.77
CA ARG A 66 1.77 -7.46 5.11
C ARG A 66 1.12 -6.70 6.26
N ARG A 67 0.28 -5.70 5.95
CA ARG A 67 -0.64 -5.12 6.91
C ARG A 67 -1.56 -6.27 7.25
N SER A 68 -1.24 -6.98 8.32
CA SER A 68 -2.20 -7.88 8.95
C SER A 68 -3.38 -6.98 9.29
N LYS A 69 -4.42 -7.01 8.44
CA LYS A 69 -5.71 -6.49 8.84
C LYS A 69 -6.13 -7.46 9.93
N SER A 70 -5.87 -7.07 11.19
CA SER A 70 -6.48 -7.71 12.34
C SER A 70 -7.98 -7.71 12.11
N ARG A 71 -8.50 -8.78 11.52
CA ARG A 71 -9.92 -9.06 11.55
C ARG A 71 -10.19 -9.41 13.00
N LYS A 72 -10.60 -8.42 13.79
CA LYS A 72 -11.37 -8.66 15.00
C LYS A 72 -12.56 -9.51 14.54
N ILE A 73 -12.48 -10.81 14.77
CA ILE A 73 -13.61 -11.71 14.69
C ILE A 73 -14.52 -11.25 15.84
N LEU A 74 -15.44 -10.35 15.53
CA LEU A 74 -16.57 -10.02 16.37
C LEU A 74 -17.40 -11.29 16.43
N TRP A 75 -17.24 -12.06 17.50
CA TRP A 75 -18.15 -13.13 17.87
C TRP A 75 -19.55 -12.54 18.00
N ARG A 76 -20.32 -12.56 16.91
CA ARG A 76 -21.74 -12.23 16.96
C ARG A 76 -22.46 -13.37 17.67
N GLY A 77 -22.68 -13.21 18.96
CA GLY A 77 -23.99 -13.43 19.58
C GLY A 77 -24.66 -14.81 19.46
N ALA A 78 -23.92 -15.92 19.49
CA ALA A 78 -24.53 -17.26 19.55
C ALA A 78 -25.04 -17.66 20.95
N ALA A 79 -24.99 -16.77 21.95
CA ALA A 79 -25.34 -17.10 23.35
C ALA A 79 -26.72 -16.59 23.83
N ALA A 80 -27.44 -15.77 23.06
CA ALA A 80 -28.62 -15.05 23.57
C ALA A 80 -30.00 -15.61 23.14
N ALA A 81 -30.07 -16.76 22.46
CA ALA A 81 -31.34 -17.28 21.93
C ALA A 81 -31.96 -18.45 22.71
N ARG A 82 -31.29 -19.01 23.73
CA ARG A 82 -31.71 -20.27 24.38
C ARG A 82 -32.45 -20.13 25.72
N LEU A 83 -32.67 -18.91 26.22
CA LEU A 83 -33.25 -18.69 27.57
C LEU A 83 -34.70 -18.17 27.58
N ARG A 84 -35.44 -18.17 26.46
CA ARG A 84 -36.81 -17.63 26.38
C ARG A 84 -37.87 -18.59 25.85
N ARG A 85 -37.78 -19.88 26.19
CA ARG A 85 -38.91 -20.82 26.01
C ARG A 85 -39.11 -21.62 27.31
N GLY A 86 -39.86 -21.02 28.23
CA GLY A 86 -40.45 -21.75 29.36
C GLY A 86 -41.51 -22.76 28.87
N PRO A 87 -41.85 -23.77 29.68
CA PRO A 87 -42.68 -24.89 29.24
C PRO A 87 -44.14 -24.46 29.10
N GLN A 88 -44.69 -24.50 27.88
CA GLN A 88 -46.14 -24.44 27.71
C GLN A 88 -46.76 -25.79 28.05
N ARG A 89 -47.64 -25.77 29.06
CA ARG A 89 -48.58 -26.83 29.40
C ARG A 89 -49.44 -27.18 28.17
N LYS A 90 -49.40 -28.43 27.71
CA LYS A 90 -50.38 -28.96 26.75
C LYS A 90 -51.62 -29.42 27.53
N ILE A 91 -52.78 -28.88 27.18
CA ILE A 91 -54.09 -29.27 27.70
C ILE A 91 -54.86 -29.98 26.57
N ALA A 92 -55.27 -31.23 26.83
CA ALA A 92 -56.43 -32.00 26.34
C ALA A 92 -56.54 -32.28 24.80
N PRO A 93 -57.40 -33.20 24.29
CA PRO A 93 -58.61 -33.83 24.89
C PRO A 93 -58.77 -35.35 24.54
N PRO A 94 -60.00 -35.92 24.46
CA PRO A 94 -60.66 -36.84 25.39
C PRO A 94 -60.65 -38.33 24.91
N PRO A 95 -61.25 -39.30 25.64
CA PRO A 95 -61.01 -40.73 25.39
C PRO A 95 -61.86 -41.30 24.25
N THR A 96 -61.27 -42.21 23.46
CA THR A 96 -61.97 -43.01 22.46
C THR A 96 -62.38 -44.38 23.04
N THR A 97 -63.66 -44.71 22.91
CA THR A 97 -64.27 -45.99 23.25
C THR A 97 -64.64 -46.74 21.97
N SER A 98 -64.21 -48.00 21.82
CA SER A 98 -64.91 -49.09 21.10
C SER A 98 -64.07 -50.36 21.25
N ARG A 99 -64.48 -51.34 22.06
CA ARG A 99 -65.44 -52.44 21.82
C ARG A 99 -64.72 -53.70 21.34
#